data_AF-V5H6N7-F1
#
_entry.id   AF-V5H6N7-F1
#
_cell.length_a   1.000
_cell.length_b   1.000
_cell.length_c   1.000
_cell.angle_alpha   90.00
_cell.angle_beta   90.00
_cell.angle_gamma   90.00
#
_symmetry.space_group_name_H-M   'P 1'
#
loop_
_entity.id
_entity.type
_entity.pdbx_description
1 polymer ?
#
loop_
_entity_poly.entity_id
_entity_poly.type
_entity_poly.pdbx_seq_one_letter_code
_entity_poly.pdbx_strand_id
1 'polypeptide(L)'
;MKLPESQFELTSMFIRTRTPDLRAPEKWLLVVLSDFGDESGKRIYPSLKTLSDLSGMSKRAVQDNLNKLESKGYIGRSSGGVFNGQNRTSTYVINMEKLGFKYDDKGKVCS
;
A
#
# COMPACT_ATOMS: atom_id res chain seq x y z
N MET A 1 -6.60 14.79 12.42
CA MET A 1 -5.55 13.84 12.89
C MET A 1 -4.28 14.23 12.16
N LYS A 2 -3.13 14.46 12.81
CA LYS A 2 -1.92 14.87 12.09
C LYS A 2 -1.52 13.78 11.08
N LEU A 3 -1.12 14.16 9.87
CA LEU A 3 -0.62 13.22 8.88
C LEU A 3 0.71 12.63 9.32
N PRO A 4 1.00 11.36 8.96
CA PRO A 4 2.32 10.81 9.16
C PRO A 4 3.34 11.56 8.30
N GLU A 5 4.35 12.13 8.94
CA GLU A 5 5.46 12.86 8.30
C GLU A 5 6.64 11.94 7.98
N SER A 6 6.54 10.65 8.32
CA SER A 6 7.57 9.66 8.05
C SER A 6 6.99 8.26 7.80
N GLN A 7 7.79 7.43 7.15
CA GLN A 7 7.56 5.99 7.00
C GLN A 7 7.26 5.31 8.35
N PHE A 8 7.97 5.70 9.42
CA PHE A 8 7.75 5.17 10.77
C PHE A 8 6.36 5.49 11.31
N GLU A 9 5.90 6.73 11.13
CA GLU A 9 4.58 7.16 11.58
C GLU A 9 3.47 6.49 10.77
N LEU A 10 3.67 6.33 9.47
CA LEU A 10 2.74 5.65 8.57
C LEU A 10 2.58 4.17 8.96
N THR A 11 3.68 3.46 9.18
CA THR A 11 3.68 2.07 9.65
C THR A 11 3.06 1.93 11.05
N SER A 12 3.42 2.82 11.98
CA SER A 12 2.87 2.82 13.35
C SER A 12 1.36 3.06 13.36
N MET A 13 0.88 3.93 12.48
CA MET A 13 -0.54 4.16 12.26
C MET A 13 -1.23 2.88 11.80
N PHE A 14 -0.73 2.18 10.78
CA PHE A 14 -1.34 0.93 10.29
C PHE A 14 -1.50 -0.15 11.36
N ILE A 15 -0.52 -0.26 12.25
CA ILE A 15 -0.58 -1.21 13.35
C ILE A 15 -1.75 -0.87 14.29
N ARG A 16 -1.92 0.42 14.60
CA ARG A 16 -2.91 0.94 15.56
C ARG A 16 -4.32 1.12 14.96
N THR A 17 -4.45 1.26 13.64
CA THR A 17 -5.74 1.42 12.97
C THR A 17 -6.56 0.14 13.03
N ARG A 18 -7.85 0.29 13.36
CA ARG A 18 -8.83 -0.80 13.36
C ARG A 18 -9.34 -1.03 11.94
N THR A 19 -8.97 -2.17 11.36
CA THR A 19 -9.36 -2.62 10.01
C THR A 19 -10.10 -3.96 10.09
N PRO A 20 -11.38 -3.97 10.52
CA PRO A 20 -12.08 -5.21 10.90
C PRO A 20 -12.35 -6.15 9.72
N ASP A 21 -12.31 -5.65 8.49
CA ASP A 21 -12.48 -6.40 7.26
C ASP A 21 -11.17 -6.95 6.70
N LEU A 22 -10.01 -6.60 7.28
CA LEU A 22 -8.70 -7.14 6.90
C LEU A 22 -8.34 -8.37 7.74
N ARG A 23 -7.94 -9.44 7.05
CA ARG A 23 -7.31 -10.61 7.67
C ARG A 23 -5.85 -10.30 8.00
N ALA A 24 -5.27 -11.08 8.92
CA ALA A 24 -3.89 -10.88 9.36
C ALA A 24 -2.86 -10.80 8.20
N PRO A 25 -2.91 -11.64 7.16
CA PRO A 25 -2.00 -11.52 6.01
C PRO A 25 -2.18 -10.20 5.23
N GLU A 26 -3.42 -9.75 5.06
CA GLU A 26 -3.71 -8.49 4.34
C GLU A 26 -3.22 -7.28 5.14
N LYS A 27 -3.44 -7.28 6.46
CA LYS A 27 -2.95 -6.22 7.35
C LYS A 27 -1.42 -6.19 7.38
N TRP A 28 -0.77 -7.34 7.44
CA TRP A 28 0.69 -7.42 7.38
C TRP A 28 1.23 -6.93 6.04
N LEU A 29 0.60 -7.33 4.93
CA LEU A 29 1.04 -6.89 3.60
C LEU A 29 0.86 -5.38 3.40
N LEU A 30 -0.19 -4.79 3.97
CA LEU A 30 -0.39 -3.33 3.98
C LEU A 30 0.74 -2.60 4.73
N VAL A 31 1.18 -3.15 5.87
CA VAL A 31 2.35 -2.64 6.63
C VAL A 31 3.64 -2.79 5.84
N VAL A 32 3.86 -3.94 5.17
CA VAL A 32 5.03 -4.14 4.31
C VAL A 32 5.04 -3.13 3.15
N LEU A 33 3.88 -2.86 2.55
CA LEU A 33 3.76 -1.86 1.48
C LEU A 33 4.04 -0.43 1.97
N SER A 34 3.63 -0.08 3.19
CA SER A 34 3.86 1.25 3.74
C SER A 34 5.33 1.57 3.97
N ASP A 35 6.15 0.53 4.13
CA ASP A 35 7.61 0.65 4.20
C ASP A 35 8.22 1.23 2.91
N PHE A 36 7.53 1.12 1.78
CA PHE A 36 8.02 1.65 0.51
C PHE A 36 7.37 2.99 0.12
N GLY A 37 6.41 3.46 0.90
CA GLY A 37 5.63 4.66 0.60
C GLY A 37 6.32 5.92 1.10
N ASP A 38 6.07 7.04 0.42
CA ASP A 38 6.31 8.36 1.00
C ASP A 38 5.27 8.73 2.07
N GLU A 39 5.41 9.91 2.67
CA GLU A 39 4.45 10.50 3.63
C GLU A 39 2.99 10.55 3.12
N SER A 40 2.76 10.47 1.81
CA SER A 40 1.44 10.46 1.19
C SER A 40 0.94 9.05 0.82
N GLY A 41 1.69 8.00 1.15
CA GLY A 41 1.38 6.62 0.78
C GLY A 41 1.53 6.34 -0.72
N LYS A 42 2.32 7.15 -1.44
CA LYS A 42 2.54 7.07 -2.89
C LYS A 42 3.95 6.54 -3.19
N ARG A 43 4.21 6.29 -4.49
CA ARG A 43 5.50 5.84 -5.03
C ARG A 43 5.99 4.52 -4.43
N ILE A 44 5.08 3.56 -4.29
CA ILE A 44 5.40 2.21 -3.77
C ILE A 44 5.68 1.29 -4.96
N TYR A 45 6.92 0.85 -5.15
CA TYR A 45 7.33 0.00 -6.29
C TYR A 45 8.10 -1.29 -5.91
N PRO A 46 7.74 -2.03 -4.85
CA PRO A 46 8.35 -3.31 -4.56
C PRO A 46 7.91 -4.37 -5.58
N SER A 47 8.85 -5.25 -5.96
CA SER A 47 8.53 -6.42 -6.77
C SER A 47 7.71 -7.46 -5.99
N LEU A 48 6.99 -8.34 -6.68
CA LEU A 48 6.33 -9.49 -6.02
C LEU A 48 7.32 -10.38 -5.26
N LYS A 49 8.58 -10.48 -5.73
CA LYS A 49 9.63 -11.21 -5.01
C LYS A 49 9.98 -10.50 -3.70
N THR A 50 10.22 -9.19 -3.74
CA THR A 50 10.51 -8.38 -2.55
C THR A 50 9.40 -8.50 -1.51
N LEU A 51 8.13 -8.39 -1.95
CA LEU A 51 6.98 -8.55 -1.07
C LEU A 51 6.89 -9.97 -0.49
N SER A 52 7.18 -10.99 -1.30
CA SER A 52 7.22 -12.40 -0.86
C SER A 52 8.29 -12.60 0.22
N ASP A 53 9.50 -12.11 -0.01
CA ASP A 53 10.64 -12.23 0.91
C ASP A 53 10.37 -11.50 2.24
N LEU A 54 9.85 -10.27 2.20
CA LEU A 54 9.60 -9.47 3.40
C LEU A 54 8.36 -9.93 4.19
N SER A 55 7.32 -10.38 3.48
CA SER A 55 6.09 -10.82 4.13
C SER A 55 6.14 -12.26 4.64
N GLY A 56 7.12 -13.05 4.18
CA GLY A 56 7.20 -14.50 4.43
C GLY A 56 6.14 -15.31 3.68
N MET A 57 5.36 -14.69 2.79
CA MET A 57 4.32 -15.36 2.01
C MET A 57 4.85 -15.86 0.68
N SER A 58 4.20 -16.86 0.08
CA SER A 58 4.47 -17.22 -1.32
C SER A 58 4.05 -16.11 -2.28
N LYS A 59 4.68 -16.02 -3.45
CA LYS A 59 4.31 -15.04 -4.50
C LYS A 59 2.82 -15.10 -4.87
N ARG A 60 2.23 -16.30 -4.89
CA ARG A 60 0.78 -16.49 -5.13
C ARG A 60 -0.06 -15.89 -4.02
N ALA A 61 0.29 -16.17 -2.77
CA ALA A 61 -0.41 -15.59 -1.62
C ALA A 61 -0.26 -14.07 -1.56
N VAL A 62 0.91 -13.52 -1.89
CA VAL A 62 1.09 -12.06 -2.04
C VAL A 62 0.15 -11.51 -3.11
N GLN A 63 0.13 -12.11 -4.30
CA GLN A 63 -0.73 -11.67 -5.40
C GLN A 63 -2.21 -11.69 -5.01
N ASP A 64 -2.66 -12.77 -4.37
CA ASP A 64 -4.04 -12.93 -3.92
C ASP A 64 -4.41 -11.87 -2.86
N ASN A 65 -3.53 -11.59 -1.90
CA ASN A 65 -3.77 -10.58 -0.87
C ASN A 65 -3.68 -9.14 -1.41
N LEU A 66 -2.82 -8.86 -2.39
CA LEU A 66 -2.82 -7.58 -3.10
C LEU A 66 -4.15 -7.34 -3.81
N ASN A 67 -4.68 -8.35 -4.51
CA ASN A 67 -5.98 -8.26 -5.18
C ASN A 67 -7.12 -8.04 -4.17
N LYS A 68 -7.05 -8.66 -2.99
CA LYS A 68 -8.03 -8.43 -1.91
C LYS A 68 -7.93 -7.02 -1.35
N LEU A 69 -6.73 -6.53 -1.03
CA LEU A 69 -6.52 -5.15 -0.55
C LEU A 69 -7.05 -4.12 -1.55
N GLU A 70 -6.82 -4.35 -2.84
CA GLU A 70 -7.34 -3.53 -3.93
C GLU A 70 -8.86 -3.60 -4.03
N SER A 71 -9.45 -4.80 -4.01
CA SER A 71 -10.91 -4.98 -4.03
C SER A 71 -11.62 -4.33 -2.84
N LYS A 72 -10.95 -4.25 -1.68
CA LYS A 72 -11.45 -3.60 -0.47
C LYS A 72 -11.18 -2.09 -0.45
N GLY A 73 -10.45 -1.58 -1.45
CA GLY A 73 -10.14 -0.16 -1.62
C GLY A 73 -9.04 0.38 -0.71
N TYR A 74 -8.24 -0.48 -0.08
CA TYR A 74 -7.10 -0.06 0.76
C TYR A 74 -5.88 0.36 -0.06
N ILE A 75 -5.73 -0.18 -1.26
CA ILE A 75 -4.68 0.20 -2.20
C ILE A 75 -5.26 0.40 -3.60
N GLY A 76 -4.63 1.26 -4.38
CA GLY A 76 -4.76 1.29 -5.84
C GLY A 76 -3.49 0.73 -6.48
N ARG A 77 -3.63 0.08 -7.64
CA ARG A 77 -2.50 -0.37 -8.45
C ARG A 77 -2.52 0.35 -9.79
N SER A 78 -1.38 0.92 -10.17
CA SER A 78 -1.13 1.28 -11.57
C SER A 78 -0.28 0.18 -12.16
N SER A 79 -0.90 -0.65 -13.01
CA SER A 79 -0.18 -1.68 -13.73
C SER A 79 0.80 -1.01 -14.69
N GLY A 80 2.08 -1.17 -14.42
CA GLY A 80 3.12 -0.86 -15.38
C GLY A 80 2.94 -1.81 -16.57
N GLY A 81 2.34 -1.31 -17.65
CA GLY A 81 2.30 -2.04 -18.92
C GLY A 81 3.68 -2.16 -19.55
N VAL A 82 3.74 -2.77 -20.72
CA VAL A 82 4.93 -2.73 -21.58
C VAL A 82 4.96 -1.37 -22.28
N PHE A 83 6.00 -0.58 -22.07
CA PHE A 83 6.22 0.65 -22.84
C PHE A 83 7.57 0.53 -23.54
N ASN A 84 7.59 0.63 -24.87
CA ASN A 84 8.79 0.44 -25.69
C ASN A 84 9.52 -0.89 -25.40
N GLY A 85 8.79 -2.00 -25.25
CA GLY A 85 9.37 -3.32 -25.03
C GLY A 85 9.96 -3.56 -23.63
N GLN A 86 9.85 -2.58 -22.71
CA GLN A 86 10.26 -2.74 -21.31
C GLN A 86 9.03 -2.93 -20.41
N ASN A 87 9.06 -3.97 -19.56
CA ASN A 87 8.08 -4.16 -18.49
C ASN A 87 8.20 -3.00 -17.49
N ARG A 88 7.17 -2.17 -17.37
CA ARG A 88 7.13 -1.18 -16.28
C ARG A 88 6.80 -1.87 -14.96
N THR A 89 7.49 -1.48 -13.89
CA THR A 89 7.20 -1.94 -12.54
C THR A 89 5.79 -1.51 -12.15
N SER A 90 4.99 -2.42 -11.60
CA SER A 90 3.69 -2.07 -11.02
C SER A 90 3.92 -1.11 -9.85
N THR A 91 3.19 -0.01 -9.81
CA THR A 91 3.20 0.91 -8.68
C THR A 91 1.94 0.77 -7.86
N TYR A 92 2.10 0.86 -6.55
CA TYR A 92 1.01 0.84 -5.59
C TYR A 92 0.85 2.23 -4.97
N VAL A 93 -0.38 2.53 -4.57
CA VAL A 93 -0.73 3.71 -3.78
C VAL A 93 -1.63 3.23 -2.65
N ILE A 94 -1.32 3.61 -1.41
CA ILE A 94 -2.20 3.34 -0.28
C ILE A 94 -3.30 4.39 -0.25
N ASN A 95 -4.54 3.94 -0.12
CA ASN A 95 -5.69 4.81 -0.01
C ASN A 95 -5.81 5.34 1.43
N MET A 96 -5.33 6.56 1.63
CA MET A 96 -5.35 7.21 2.94
C MET A 96 -6.77 7.63 3.35
N GLU A 97 -7.67 7.88 2.41
CA GLU A 97 -9.09 8.16 2.72
C GLU A 97 -9.80 6.97 3.34
N LYS A 98 -9.55 5.76 2.82
CA LYS A 98 -10.09 4.53 3.39
C LYS A 98 -9.66 4.32 4.84
N LEU A 99 -8.55 4.95 5.24
CA LEU A 99 -7.97 4.88 6.58
C LEU A 99 -8.37 6.07 7.46
N GLY A 100 -9.22 6.97 6.96
CA GLY A 100 -9.80 8.09 7.70
C GLY A 100 -9.14 9.44 7.48
N PHE A 101 -8.21 9.57 6.52
CA PHE A 101 -7.63 10.85 6.14
C PHE A 101 -8.44 11.53 5.03
N LYS A 102 -8.15 12.80 4.73
CA LYS A 102 -8.78 13.51 3.60
C LYS A 102 -7.70 13.87 2.58
N TYR A 103 -8.06 14.04 1.32
CA TYR A 103 -7.21 14.75 0.36
C TYR A 103 -7.68 16.20 0.22
N ASP A 104 -6.77 17.14 -0.06
CA ASP A 104 -7.12 18.46 -0.58
C ASP A 104 -7.51 18.39 -2.06
N ASP A 105 -8.00 19.52 -2.57
CA ASP A 105 -8.35 19.72 -3.98
C ASP A 105 -7.18 19.50 -4.96
N LYS A 106 -5.94 19.40 -4.44
CA LYS A 106 -4.70 19.14 -5.20
C LYS A 106 -4.27 17.67 -5.13
N GLY A 107 -5.05 16.81 -4.47
CA GLY A 107 -4.76 15.37 -4.32
C GLY A 107 -3.62 15.06 -3.34
N LYS A 108 -3.27 16.00 -2.46
CA LYS A 108 -2.35 15.80 -1.34
C LYS A 108 -3.15 15.44 -0.10
N VAL A 109 -2.64 14.51 0.71
CA VAL A 109 -3.33 14.14 1.97
C VAL A 109 -3.32 15.36 2.90
N CYS A 110 -4.42 15.58 3.63
CA CYS A 110 -4.63 16.65 4.62
C CYS A 110 -5.17 16.07 5.94
N SER A 111 -4.79 16.73 7.05
CA SER A 111 -5.05 16.32 8.44
C SER A 111 -6.47 16.57 8.93
#